data_AF-A0A151AY26-F1
#
_entry.id   AF-A0A151AY26-F1
#
_cell.length_a   1.000
_cell.length_b   1.000
_cell.length_c   1.000
_cell.angle_alpha   90.00
_cell.angle_beta   90.00
_cell.angle_gamma   90.00
#
_symmetry.space_group_name_H-M   'P 1'
#
loop_
_entity.id
_entity.type
_entity.pdbx_description
1 polymer ?
#
loop_
_entity_poly.entity_id
_entity_poly.type
_entity_poly.pdbx_seq_one_letter_code
_entity_poly.pdbx_strand_id
1 'polypeptide(L)'
;MREMFSSAWLRRGSSVVFDKYVLGHLIESASLVSLRQALAWLKAWPVEPPAGRNTVLVSGLETLLEVLDPVEAEAFLRKRVKPLIMEFQYRWDQCGLVFGFAAPERSFEVTVADEEVLFLRRDGKRVHLSFALWDGSTTLDVTRLVRDEPQTGRRITVGYHVARIS
;
A
#
# COMPACT_ATOMS: atom_id res chain seq x y z
N MET A 1 7.37 -2.74 -15.46
CA MET A 1 7.36 -2.66 -13.99
C MET A 1 8.21 -3.79 -13.46
N ARG A 2 9.13 -3.51 -12.55
CA ARG A 2 9.96 -4.55 -11.92
C ARG A 2 9.10 -5.48 -11.07
N GLU A 3 9.42 -6.77 -11.04
CA GLU A 3 8.79 -7.75 -10.15
C GLU A 3 9.69 -8.07 -8.94
N MET A 4 9.09 -8.31 -7.76
CA MET A 4 9.76 -8.73 -6.53
C MET A 4 9.06 -9.93 -5.90
N PHE A 5 9.84 -10.99 -5.67
CA PHE A 5 9.42 -12.22 -4.97
C PHE A 5 9.84 -12.23 -3.49
N SER A 6 10.81 -11.40 -3.12
CA SER A 6 11.36 -11.38 -1.76
C SER A 6 10.38 -10.79 -0.75
N SER A 7 10.58 -11.09 0.53
CA SER A 7 9.86 -10.48 1.65
C SER A 7 10.46 -9.16 2.15
N ALA A 8 11.38 -8.53 1.39
CA ALA A 8 12.07 -7.31 1.82
C ALA A 8 11.10 -6.14 2.08
N TRP A 9 10.02 -6.04 1.32
CA TRP A 9 8.96 -5.04 1.46
C TRP A 9 8.22 -5.10 2.82
N LEU A 10 8.35 -6.21 3.57
CA LEU A 10 7.81 -6.31 4.93
C LEU A 10 8.62 -5.49 5.93
N ARG A 11 9.88 -5.18 5.64
CA ARG A 11 10.81 -4.52 6.58
C ARG A 11 11.15 -3.09 6.18
N ARG A 12 10.65 -2.59 5.05
CA ARG A 12 10.95 -1.24 4.60
C ARG A 12 9.94 -0.75 3.57
N GLY A 13 9.75 0.57 3.51
CA GLY A 13 8.99 1.24 2.48
C GLY A 13 7.49 1.14 2.70
N SER A 14 6.72 1.37 1.64
CA SER A 14 5.26 1.31 1.70
C SER A 14 4.68 0.47 0.57
N SER A 15 3.62 -0.27 0.88
CA SER A 15 3.00 -1.21 -0.07
C SER A 15 1.49 -1.15 -0.01
N VAL A 16 0.85 -1.44 -1.14
CA VAL A 16 -0.57 -1.80 -1.23
C VAL A 16 -0.65 -3.29 -1.50
N VAL A 17 -1.42 -4.04 -0.71
CA VAL A 17 -1.54 -5.51 -0.83
C VAL A 17 -3.01 -5.90 -0.85
N PHE A 18 -3.36 -6.79 -1.78
CA PHE A 18 -4.74 -7.22 -2.03
C PHE A 18 -4.91 -8.75 -2.18
N ASP A 19 -3.82 -9.51 -2.23
CA ASP A 19 -3.92 -10.97 -2.24
C ASP A 19 -4.34 -11.52 -0.88
N LYS A 20 -5.42 -12.31 -0.86
CA LYS A 20 -6.03 -12.84 0.36
C LYS A 20 -5.08 -13.74 1.16
N TYR A 21 -4.25 -14.53 0.46
CA TYR A 21 -3.31 -15.43 1.12
C TYR A 21 -2.24 -14.62 1.87
N VAL A 22 -1.64 -13.62 1.22
CA VAL A 22 -0.65 -12.73 1.86
C VAL A 22 -1.29 -11.91 2.99
N LEU A 23 -2.50 -11.38 2.80
CA LEU A 23 -3.20 -10.63 3.84
C LEU A 23 -3.52 -11.48 5.07
N GLY A 24 -3.90 -12.76 4.89
CA GLY A 24 -4.11 -13.69 6.00
C GLY A 24 -2.89 -13.82 6.89
N HIS A 25 -1.70 -14.01 6.29
CA HIS A 25 -0.44 -14.09 7.03
C HIS A 25 -0.11 -12.77 7.73
N LEU A 26 -0.32 -11.63 7.06
CA LEU A 26 -0.06 -10.32 7.64
C LEU A 26 -0.95 -10.00 8.84
N ILE A 27 -2.21 -10.45 8.86
CA ILE A 27 -3.10 -10.25 10.00
C ILE A 27 -2.53 -10.92 11.26
N GLU A 28 -1.88 -12.06 11.11
CA GLU A 28 -1.26 -12.79 12.23
C GLU A 28 0.10 -12.19 12.61
N SER A 29 0.93 -11.85 11.62
CA SER A 29 2.34 -11.52 11.82
C SER A 29 2.68 -10.04 11.91
N ALA A 30 1.82 -9.13 11.43
CA ALA A 30 2.04 -7.68 11.40
C ALA A 30 1.22 -6.96 12.46
N SER A 31 1.55 -5.71 12.77
CA SER A 31 0.74 -4.89 13.66
C SER A 31 -0.43 -4.28 12.91
N LEU A 32 -1.62 -4.84 13.12
CA LEU A 32 -2.84 -4.34 12.50
C LEU A 32 -3.32 -3.05 13.20
N VAL A 33 -3.43 -1.97 12.44
CA VAL A 33 -3.98 -0.69 12.89
C VAL A 33 -5.00 -0.16 11.89
N SER A 34 -5.94 0.66 12.34
CA SER A 34 -6.84 1.37 11.41
C SER A 34 -6.13 2.57 10.77
N LEU A 35 -6.58 2.99 9.58
CA LEU A 35 -6.11 4.21 8.93
C LEU A 35 -6.30 5.44 9.83
N ARG A 36 -7.41 5.50 10.57
CA ARG A 36 -7.66 6.57 11.55
C ARG A 36 -6.57 6.61 12.62
N GLN A 37 -6.21 5.46 13.18
CA GLN A 37 -5.16 5.36 14.20
C GLN A 37 -3.80 5.76 13.62
N ALA A 38 -3.46 5.25 12.44
CA ALA A 38 -2.20 5.57 11.77
C ALA A 38 -2.09 7.09 11.49
N LEU A 39 -3.15 7.71 10.97
CA LEU A 39 -3.20 9.16 10.73
C LEU A 39 -3.13 10.00 12.02
N ALA A 40 -3.54 9.46 13.16
CA ALA A 40 -3.43 10.15 14.45
C ALA A 40 -1.96 10.29 14.91
N TRP A 41 -1.07 9.40 14.48
CA TRP A 41 0.36 9.48 14.80
C TRP A 41 1.03 10.75 14.30
N LEU A 42 0.53 11.37 13.22
CA LEU A 42 1.05 12.65 12.74
C LEU A 42 0.90 13.79 13.77
N LYS A 43 0.02 13.64 14.76
CA LYS A 43 -0.11 14.60 15.87
C LYS A 43 0.79 14.27 17.06
N ALA A 44 1.04 12.98 17.27
CA ALA A 44 1.84 12.45 18.36
C ALA A 44 2.45 11.11 17.92
N TRP A 45 3.65 11.17 17.34
CA TRP A 45 4.27 10.00 16.73
C TRP A 45 4.76 9.04 17.82
N PRO A 46 4.41 7.74 17.79
CA PRO A 46 4.89 6.79 18.79
C PRO A 46 6.41 6.61 18.70
N VAL A 47 7.08 6.42 19.84
CA VAL A 47 8.54 6.20 19.86
C VAL A 47 8.89 4.91 19.11
N GLU A 48 8.13 3.85 19.36
CA GLU A 48 8.34 2.54 18.76
C GLU A 48 7.18 2.14 17.84
N PRO A 49 7.44 1.31 16.81
CA PRO A 49 6.39 0.70 16.02
C PRO A 49 5.40 -0.08 16.91
N PRO A 50 4.10 -0.10 16.58
CA PRO A 50 3.11 -0.83 17.37
C PRO A 50 3.52 -2.29 17.57
N ALA A 51 3.33 -2.80 18.79
CA ALA A 51 3.65 -4.17 19.21
C ALA A 51 5.09 -4.65 18.87
N GLY A 52 6.04 -3.74 18.63
CA GLY A 52 7.43 -4.08 18.31
C GLY A 52 7.61 -4.90 17.03
N ARG A 53 6.63 -4.89 16.12
CA ARG A 53 6.68 -5.65 14.86
C ARG A 53 7.31 -4.82 13.74
N ASN A 54 8.04 -5.50 12.86
CA ASN A 54 8.70 -4.87 11.70
C ASN A 54 7.76 -4.53 10.55
N THR A 55 6.46 -4.83 10.66
CA THR A 55 5.46 -4.54 9.63
C THR A 55 4.21 -3.99 10.29
N VAL A 56 3.69 -2.88 9.77
CA VAL A 56 2.42 -2.30 10.17
C VAL A 56 1.42 -2.50 9.04
N LEU A 57 0.36 -3.26 9.32
CA LEU A 57 -0.77 -3.44 8.39
C LEU A 57 -1.84 -2.40 8.73
N VAL A 58 -2.14 -1.52 7.79
CA VAL A 58 -3.16 -0.48 7.89
C VAL A 58 -4.42 -0.93 7.17
N SER A 59 -5.55 -0.94 7.87
CA SER A 59 -6.87 -1.21 7.31
C SER A 59 -7.69 0.07 7.10
N GLY A 60 -8.67 0.02 6.20
CA GLY A 60 -9.65 1.09 5.99
C GLY A 60 -9.31 2.10 4.91
N LEU A 61 -8.18 1.95 4.20
CA LEU A 61 -7.88 2.79 3.04
C LEU A 61 -8.85 2.49 1.89
N GLU A 62 -9.11 1.22 1.56
CA GLU A 62 -10.10 0.83 0.55
C GLU A 62 -11.46 1.50 0.79
N THR A 63 -11.98 1.42 2.02
CA THR A 63 -13.27 2.02 2.38
C THR A 63 -13.30 3.52 2.10
N LEU A 64 -12.22 4.22 2.39
CA LEU A 64 -12.12 5.65 2.13
C LEU A 64 -12.14 5.95 0.62
N LEU A 65 -11.45 5.15 -0.20
CA LEU A 65 -11.43 5.31 -1.66
C LEU A 65 -12.78 4.99 -2.31
N GLU A 66 -13.56 4.07 -1.72
CA GLU A 66 -14.89 3.71 -2.21
C GLU A 66 -15.96 4.75 -1.84
N VAL A 67 -15.78 5.49 -0.73
CA VAL A 67 -16.78 6.42 -0.20
C VAL A 67 -16.62 7.84 -0.73
N LEU A 68 -15.38 8.35 -0.83
CA LEU A 68 -15.13 9.71 -1.32
C LEU A 68 -15.34 9.81 -2.83
N ASP A 69 -15.60 11.01 -3.35
CA ASP A 69 -15.47 11.26 -4.79
C ASP A 69 -14.00 10.99 -5.23
N PRO A 70 -13.70 10.49 -6.45
CA PRO A 70 -12.32 10.16 -6.81
C PRO A 70 -11.35 11.33 -6.65
N VAL A 71 -11.76 12.55 -6.99
CA VAL A 71 -10.89 13.74 -6.88
C VAL A 71 -10.59 14.03 -5.41
N GLU A 72 -11.60 13.90 -4.54
CA GLU A 72 -11.43 14.06 -3.08
C GLU A 72 -10.59 12.94 -2.48
N ALA A 73 -10.75 11.71 -2.95
CA ALA A 73 -9.97 10.55 -2.54
C ALA A 73 -8.48 10.76 -2.85
N GLU A 74 -8.16 11.17 -4.08
CA GLU A 74 -6.78 11.50 -4.47
C GLU A 74 -6.22 12.67 -3.67
N ALA A 75 -7.02 13.72 -3.45
CA ALA A 75 -6.60 14.84 -2.60
C ALA A 75 -6.32 14.38 -1.16
N PHE A 76 -7.13 13.47 -0.62
CA PHE A 76 -6.91 12.89 0.71
C PHE A 76 -5.63 12.06 0.75
N LEU A 77 -5.41 11.20 -0.25
CA LEU A 77 -4.18 10.42 -0.38
C LEU A 77 -2.95 11.34 -0.37
N ARG A 78 -2.92 12.35 -1.24
CA ARG A 78 -1.80 13.30 -1.36
C ARG A 78 -1.59 14.13 -0.09
N LYS A 79 -2.66 14.61 0.55
CA LYS A 79 -2.57 15.56 1.68
C LYS A 79 -2.46 14.90 3.04
N ARG A 80 -2.84 13.62 3.18
CA ARG A 80 -2.93 12.93 4.48
C ARG A 80 -2.13 11.64 4.52
N VAL A 81 -2.30 10.78 3.53
CA VAL A 81 -1.68 9.45 3.53
C VAL A 81 -0.23 9.51 3.08
N LYS A 82 0.09 10.30 2.06
CA LYS A 82 1.47 10.50 1.64
C LYS A 82 2.34 11.10 2.77
N PRO A 83 1.95 12.18 3.47
CA PRO A 83 2.70 12.66 4.64
C PRO A 83 2.87 11.59 5.74
N LEU A 84 1.85 10.76 5.97
CA LEU A 84 1.97 9.61 6.87
C LEU A 84 3.06 8.63 6.40
N ILE A 85 3.10 8.29 5.11
CA ILE A 85 4.13 7.39 4.55
C ILE A 85 5.53 8.02 4.71
N MET A 86 5.68 9.30 4.39
CA MET A 86 6.97 10.00 4.49
C MET A 86 7.48 10.01 5.93
N GLU A 87 6.64 10.40 6.89
CA GLU A 87 7.02 10.42 8.31
C GLU A 87 7.29 9.01 8.83
N PHE A 88 6.50 8.02 8.40
CA PHE A 88 6.72 6.62 8.75
C PHE A 88 8.10 6.12 8.29
N GLN A 89 8.45 6.35 7.02
CA GLN A 89 9.74 5.93 6.46
C GLN A 89 10.92 6.68 7.09
N TYR A 90 10.71 7.90 7.58
CA TYR A 90 11.72 8.67 8.30
C TYR A 90 11.95 8.15 9.72
N ARG A 91 10.87 7.84 10.46
CA ARG A 91 10.94 7.44 11.88
C ARG A 91 11.24 5.96 12.07
N TRP A 92 10.68 5.11 11.23
CA TRP A 92 10.74 3.65 11.33
C TRP A 92 11.25 3.07 10.00
N ASP A 93 12.49 3.38 9.64
CA ASP A 93 13.13 3.01 8.36
C ASP A 93 13.37 1.49 8.18
N GLN A 94 13.33 0.73 9.30
CA GLN A 94 13.37 -0.74 9.34
C GLN A 94 11.98 -1.38 9.48
N CYS A 95 10.90 -0.62 9.25
CA CYS A 95 9.54 -1.14 9.21
C CYS A 95 8.91 -1.03 7.82
N GLY A 96 8.12 -2.03 7.45
CA GLY A 96 7.25 -1.97 6.27
C GLY A 96 5.87 -1.43 6.63
N LEU A 97 5.38 -0.45 5.87
CA LEU A 97 4.01 0.05 5.94
C LEU A 97 3.16 -0.61 4.86
N VAL A 98 2.09 -1.30 5.23
CA VAL A 98 1.25 -2.05 4.28
C VAL A 98 -0.20 -1.57 4.37
N PHE A 99 -0.78 -1.10 3.27
CA PHE A 99 -2.20 -0.82 3.17
C PHE A 99 -2.91 -2.04 2.61
N GLY A 100 -3.77 -2.67 3.42
CA GLY A 100 -4.52 -3.86 3.03
C GLY A 100 -5.83 -3.54 2.33
N PHE A 101 -6.10 -4.25 1.23
CA PHE A 101 -7.33 -4.16 0.44
C PHE A 101 -7.99 -5.54 0.36
N ALA A 102 -9.30 -5.62 0.57
CA ALA A 102 -10.11 -6.81 0.30
C ALA A 102 -10.52 -6.92 -1.18
N ALA A 103 -10.37 -5.84 -1.95
CA ALA A 103 -10.64 -5.81 -3.39
C ALA A 103 -9.77 -6.85 -4.15
N PRO A 104 -10.31 -7.52 -5.19
CA PRO A 104 -9.56 -8.49 -5.98
C PRO A 104 -8.50 -7.82 -6.88
N GLU A 105 -7.54 -8.60 -7.40
CA GLU A 105 -6.50 -8.12 -8.34
C GLU A 105 -7.07 -7.30 -9.51
N ARG A 106 -8.22 -7.71 -10.07
CA ARG A 106 -8.88 -7.00 -11.18
C ARG A 106 -9.36 -5.58 -10.85
N SER A 107 -9.39 -5.20 -9.56
CA SER A 107 -9.66 -3.84 -9.12
C SER A 107 -8.42 -2.94 -9.17
N PHE A 108 -7.28 -3.47 -9.62
CA PHE A 108 -6.05 -2.72 -9.80
C PHE A 108 -5.62 -2.79 -11.28
N GLU A 109 -5.72 -1.66 -11.97
CA GLU A 109 -5.28 -1.53 -13.37
C GLU A 109 -3.86 -0.94 -13.38
N VAL A 110 -2.99 -1.41 -14.28
CA VAL A 110 -1.67 -0.80 -14.51
C VAL A 110 -1.66 -0.18 -15.89
N THR A 111 -1.38 1.12 -15.98
CA THR A 111 -1.29 1.82 -17.28
C THR A 111 -0.02 1.41 -18.02
N VAL A 112 -0.10 1.32 -19.35
CA VAL A 112 1.01 0.87 -20.20
C VAL A 112 2.11 1.93 -20.31
N ALA A 113 1.74 3.22 -20.30
CA ALA A 113 2.67 4.31 -20.56
C ALA A 113 3.55 4.64 -19.34
N ASP A 114 2.95 4.79 -18.17
CA ASP A 114 3.60 5.32 -16.97
C ASP A 114 3.74 4.28 -15.85
N GLU A 115 3.31 3.04 -16.11
CA GLU A 115 3.25 1.96 -15.11
C GLU A 115 2.46 2.37 -13.86
N GLU A 116 1.48 3.26 -14.03
CA GLU A 116 0.67 3.79 -12.96
C GLU A 116 -0.32 2.73 -12.49
N VAL A 117 -0.41 2.55 -11.17
CA VAL A 117 -1.42 1.70 -10.53
C VAL A 117 -2.66 2.54 -10.25
N LEU A 118 -3.77 2.17 -10.88
CA LEU A 118 -5.10 2.73 -10.63
C LEU A 118 -5.92 1.78 -9.77
N PHE A 119 -6.72 2.33 -8.87
CA PHE A 119 -7.75 1.57 -8.17
C PHE A 119 -9.11 1.77 -8.86
N LEU A 120 -9.69 0.68 -9.34
CA LEU A 120 -11.03 0.63 -9.93
C LEU A 120 -12.06 0.38 -8.82
N ARG A 121 -12.85 1.41 -8.54
CA ARG A 121 -13.94 1.38 -7.57
C ARG A 121 -15.12 0.55 -8.08
N ARG A 122 -16.03 0.20 -7.17
CA ARG A 122 -17.26 -0.55 -7.51
C ARG A 122 -18.20 0.20 -8.44
N ASP A 123 -18.19 1.53 -8.40
CA ASP A 123 -18.98 2.40 -9.29
C ASP A 123 -18.34 2.60 -10.68
N GLY A 124 -17.21 1.92 -10.95
CA GLY A 124 -16.47 2.00 -12.21
C GLY A 124 -15.57 3.23 -12.34
N LYS A 125 -15.53 4.12 -11.35
CA LYS A 125 -14.61 5.25 -11.34
C LYS A 125 -13.20 4.79 -10.95
N ARG A 126 -12.21 5.53 -11.43
CA ARG A 126 -10.79 5.27 -11.19
C ARG A 126 -10.22 6.26 -10.21
N VAL A 127 -9.34 5.78 -9.34
CA VAL A 127 -8.50 6.59 -8.46
C VAL A 127 -7.05 6.37 -8.85
N HIS A 128 -6.32 7.46 -9.10
CA HIS A 128 -4.90 7.45 -9.42
C HIS A 128 -4.05 7.09 -8.18
N LEU A 129 -3.98 5.79 -7.86
CA LEU A 129 -3.52 5.28 -6.56
C LEU A 129 -2.02 5.49 -6.35
N SER A 130 -1.18 4.98 -7.26
CA SER A 130 0.27 5.15 -7.13
C SER A 130 0.69 6.60 -7.26
N PHE A 131 -0.01 7.37 -8.11
CA PHE A 131 0.25 8.80 -8.24
C PHE A 131 -0.09 9.57 -6.96
N ALA A 132 -1.25 9.31 -6.37
CA ALA A 132 -1.68 10.05 -5.19
C ALA A 132 -0.97 9.60 -3.89
N LEU A 133 -0.55 8.33 -3.79
CA LEU A 133 0.20 7.81 -2.63
C LEU A 133 1.69 8.13 -2.68
N TRP A 134 2.29 8.05 -3.87
CA TRP A 134 3.74 8.04 -4.01
C TRP A 134 4.30 9.18 -4.88
N ASP A 135 3.46 10.03 -5.48
CA ASP A 135 3.80 11.09 -6.47
C ASP A 135 3.98 10.64 -7.93
N GLY A 136 3.72 9.37 -8.25
CA GLY A 136 3.44 8.89 -9.62
C GLY A 136 4.35 9.37 -10.76
N SER A 137 5.60 9.71 -10.46
CA SER A 137 6.56 10.11 -11.49
C SER A 137 7.42 8.92 -11.89
N THR A 138 7.91 8.99 -13.12
CA THR A 138 8.95 8.18 -13.76
C THR A 138 10.25 7.97 -12.95
N THR A 139 10.36 8.55 -11.75
CA THR A 139 11.50 8.37 -10.82
C THR A 139 11.23 7.39 -9.68
N LEU A 140 9.99 6.93 -9.48
CA LEU A 140 9.66 6.01 -8.40
C LEU A 140 9.53 4.61 -8.98
N ASP A 141 10.49 3.75 -8.64
CA ASP A 141 10.53 2.34 -9.03
C ASP A 141 9.39 1.55 -8.37
N VAL A 142 8.14 1.79 -8.79
CA VAL A 142 6.98 1.01 -8.37
C VAL A 142 7.28 -0.44 -8.75
N THR A 143 7.28 -1.29 -7.73
CA THR A 143 7.62 -2.69 -7.89
C THR A 143 6.36 -3.52 -7.71
N ARG A 144 6.08 -4.39 -8.67
CA ARG A 144 5.02 -5.39 -8.57
C ARG A 144 5.46 -6.48 -7.60
N LEU A 145 4.70 -6.67 -6.54
CA LEU A 145 4.90 -7.80 -5.64
C LEU A 145 4.21 -9.02 -6.25
N VAL A 146 4.96 -10.12 -6.37
CA VAL A 146 4.47 -11.36 -6.97
C VAL A 146 4.76 -12.55 -6.07
N ARG A 147 3.88 -13.55 -6.14
CA ARG A 147 4.10 -14.88 -5.56
C ARG A 147 3.77 -15.94 -6.59
N ASP A 148 4.36 -17.13 -6.44
CA ASP A 148 3.96 -18.29 -7.21
C ASP A 148 2.78 -18.99 -6.52
N GLU A 149 1.81 -19.42 -7.31
CA GLU A 149 0.74 -20.30 -6.85
C GLU A 149 1.28 -21.73 -6.73
N PRO A 150 1.31 -22.34 -5.53
CA PRO A 150 1.98 -23.63 -5.32
C PRO A 150 1.46 -24.77 -6.20
N GLN A 151 0.18 -24.72 -6.59
CA GLN A 151 -0.50 -25.79 -7.31
C GLN A 151 -0.32 -25.70 -8.83
N THR A 152 -0.24 -24.49 -9.38
CA THR A 152 -0.26 -24.25 -10.83
C THR A 152 1.06 -23.68 -11.35
N GLY A 153 1.95 -23.21 -10.45
CA GLY A 153 3.14 -22.44 -10.80
C GLY A 153 2.83 -21.07 -11.40
N ARG A 154 1.55 -20.65 -11.41
CA ARG A 154 1.12 -19.37 -11.95
C ARG A 154 1.62 -18.24 -11.05
N ARG A 155 2.16 -17.19 -11.67
CA ARG A 155 2.46 -15.94 -10.98
C ARG A 155 1.19 -15.18 -10.63
N ILE A 156 1.08 -14.78 -9.38
CA ILE A 156 -0.04 -14.01 -8.84
C ILE A 156 0.51 -12.66 -8.37
N THR A 157 -0.07 -11.58 -8.87
CA THR A 157 0.21 -10.25 -8.33
C THR A 157 -0.42 -10.15 -6.95
N VAL A 158 0.37 -9.78 -5.95
CA VAL A 158 -0.13 -9.64 -4.58
C VAL A 158 -0.29 -8.20 -4.15
N GLY A 159 0.39 -7.28 -4.85
CA GLY A 159 0.43 -5.88 -4.47
C GLY A 159 1.45 -5.07 -5.24
N TYR A 160 1.63 -3.83 -4.80
CA TYR A 160 2.58 -2.87 -5.35
C TYR A 160 3.36 -2.22 -4.22
N HIS A 161 4.63 -1.92 -4.47
CA HIS A 161 5.56 -1.47 -3.46
C HIS A 161 6.43 -0.32 -3.95
N VAL A 162 6.71 0.63 -3.05
CA VAL A 162 7.72 1.67 -3.22
C VAL A 162 8.63 1.69 -1.99
N ALA A 163 9.94 1.52 -2.22
CA ALA A 163 10.93 1.39 -1.16
C ALA A 163 11.18 2.70 -0.40
N ARG A 164 11.07 3.84 -1.10
CA ARG A 164 11.21 5.18 -0.54
C ARG A 164 10.45 6.18 -1.40
N ILE A 165 9.77 7.11 -0.74
CA ILE A 165 9.24 8.31 -1.39
C ILE A 165 9.98 9.54 -0.87
N SER A 166 10.16 10.54 -1.74
CA SER A 166 10.84 11.81 -1.44
C SER A 166 9.86 12.90 -1.04
#